data_AF-J9BT15-F1
#
_entry.id   AF-J9BT15-F1
#
_cell.length_a   1.000
_cell.length_b   1.000
_cell.length_c   1.000
_cell.angle_alpha   90.00
_cell.angle_beta   90.00
_cell.angle_gamma   90.00
#
_symmetry.space_group_name_H-M   'P 1'
#
loop_
_entity.id
_entity.type
_entity.pdbx_description
1 polymer ?
#
loop_
_entity_poly.entity_id
_entity_poly.type
_entity_poly.pdbx_seq_one_letter_code
_entity_poly.pdbx_strand_id
1 'polypeptide(L)'
;MTVKQISVFLENKPGKLADFTDVLFKNGIDMRALSLAEAEDFGIVRMIVDDIYHASTVLREEGYVFSITKVLAVAIPDEPGGLSRVIRVLGENQVNVEYMY
;
A
#
# COMPACT_ATOMS: atom_id res chain seq x y z
N MET A 1 6.60 -7.37 11.72
CA MET A 1 6.96 -5.98 12.10
C MET A 1 5.88 -5.07 11.55
N THR A 2 5.53 -3.97 12.22
CA THR A 2 4.55 -3.04 11.65
C THR A 2 5.24 -2.02 10.75
N VAL A 3 4.71 -1.82 9.55
CA VAL A 3 5.19 -0.82 8.58
C VAL A 3 4.11 0.24 8.36
N LYS A 4 4.50 1.37 7.77
CA LYS A 4 3.55 2.43 7.40
C LYS A 4 3.19 2.27 5.92
N GLN A 5 1.90 2.28 5.64
CA GLN A 5 1.33 2.28 4.30
C GLN A 5 0.79 3.67 4.00
N ILE A 6 1.07 4.18 2.80
CA ILE A 6 0.42 5.38 2.26
C ILE A 6 -0.76 4.92 1.41
N SER A 7 -1.94 5.49 1.67
CA SER A 7 -3.15 5.25 0.88
C SER A 7 -3.51 6.55 0.16
N VAL A 8 -3.33 6.59 -1.16
CA VAL A 8 -3.54 7.78 -1.99
C VAL A 8 -4.86 7.63 -2.74
N PHE A 9 -5.68 8.67 -2.69
CA PHE A 9 -6.88 8.75 -3.49
C PHE A 9 -6.53 9.16 -4.91
N LEU A 10 -6.91 8.33 -5.89
CA LEU A 10 -6.58 8.54 -7.30
C LEU A 10 -7.83 8.37 -8.15
N GLU A 11 -7.98 9.23 -9.15
CA GLU A 11 -9.04 9.09 -10.15
C GLU A 11 -8.83 7.82 -10.98
N ASN A 12 -9.88 7.02 -11.16
CA ASN A 12 -9.81 5.78 -11.93
C ASN A 12 -9.91 6.07 -13.44
N LYS A 13 -8.85 6.68 -13.99
CA LYS A 13 -8.75 7.02 -15.42
C LYS A 13 -7.42 6.57 -16.02
N PRO A 14 -7.41 6.23 -17.32
CA PRO A 14 -6.16 5.94 -18.03
C PRO A 14 -5.11 7.03 -17.83
N GLY A 15 -3.88 6.63 -17.55
CA GLY A 15 -2.74 7.55 -17.34
C GLY A 15 -2.58 8.06 -15.90
N LYS A 16 -3.63 8.12 -15.08
CA LYS A 16 -3.53 8.69 -13.72
C LYS A 16 -2.57 7.95 -12.81
N LEU A 17 -2.54 6.62 -12.90
CA LEU A 17 -1.59 5.82 -12.13
C LEU A 17 -0.15 6.05 -12.63
N ALA A 18 0.04 6.23 -13.94
CA ALA A 18 1.35 6.53 -14.51
C ALA A 18 1.86 7.90 -14.04
N ASP A 19 1.02 8.93 -14.11
CA ASP A 19 1.33 10.28 -13.60
C ASP A 19 1.75 10.23 -12.13
N PHE A 20 1.02 9.44 -11.31
CA PHE A 20 1.33 9.23 -9.90
C PHE A 20 2.68 8.54 -9.70
N THR A 21 2.96 7.45 -10.42
CA THR A 21 4.26 6.76 -10.30
C THR A 21 5.43 7.61 -10.80
N ASP A 22 5.20 8.48 -11.78
CA ASP A 22 6.20 9.42 -12.29
C ASP A 22 6.61 10.46 -11.24
N VAL A 23 5.66 10.93 -10.42
CA VAL A 23 5.94 11.82 -9.29
C VAL A 23 6.92 11.16 -8.30
N LEU A 24 6.69 9.89 -7.96
CA LEU A 24 7.57 9.15 -7.05
C LEU A 24 8.96 8.94 -7.68
N PHE A 25 9.01 8.52 -8.95
CA PHE A 25 10.26 8.32 -9.68
C PHE A 25 11.10 9.59 -9.77
N LYS A 26 10.50 10.73 -10.14
CA LYS A 26 11.20 12.02 -10.27
C LYS A 26 11.79 12.51 -8.95
N ASN A 27 11.22 12.08 -7.82
CA ASN A 27 11.68 12.41 -6.48
C ASN A 27 12.55 11.33 -5.83
N GLY A 28 12.92 10.28 -6.58
CA GLY A 28 13.80 9.22 -6.10
C GLY A 28 13.20 8.33 -5.01
N ILE A 29 11.88 8.16 -4.99
CA ILE A 29 11.16 7.33 -4.01
C ILE A 29 10.97 5.92 -4.59
N ASP A 30 11.43 4.90 -3.88
CA ASP A 30 11.30 3.50 -4.29
C ASP A 30 10.06 2.86 -3.67
N MET A 31 9.26 2.17 -4.50
CA MET A 31 8.07 1.45 -4.07
C MET A 31 8.43 0.00 -3.74
N ARG A 32 8.11 -0.44 -2.52
CA ARG A 32 8.32 -1.82 -2.06
C ARG A 32 7.13 -2.72 -2.33
N ALA A 33 5.93 -2.18 -2.27
CA ALA A 33 4.69 -2.91 -2.54
C ALA A 33 3.59 -1.93 -2.98
N LEU A 34 2.67 -2.41 -3.81
CA LEU A 34 1.54 -1.66 -4.34
C LEU A 34 0.29 -2.56 -4.37
N SER A 35 -0.84 -2.01 -3.98
CA SER A 35 -2.16 -2.61 -4.15
C SER A 35 -3.16 -1.53 -4.54
N LEU A 36 -4.04 -1.84 -5.48
CA LEU A 36 -5.14 -0.97 -5.88
C LEU A 36 -6.42 -1.51 -5.27
N ALA A 37 -7.10 -0.70 -4.46
CA ALA A 37 -8.48 -0.95 -4.08
C ALA A 37 -9.38 -0.14 -5.00
N GLU A 38 -10.14 -0.85 -5.84
CA GLU A 38 -10.97 -0.27 -6.89
C GLU A 38 -12.34 0.16 -6.36
N ALA A 39 -12.79 1.35 -6.77
CA ALA A 39 -14.20 1.74 -6.81
C ALA A 39 -14.46 2.40 -8.18
N GLU A 40 -15.73 2.51 -8.60
CA GLU A 40 -16.10 2.89 -9.98
C GLU A 40 -15.32 4.11 -10.51
N ASP A 41 -15.51 5.26 -9.89
CA ASP A 41 -14.91 6.53 -10.35
C ASP A 41 -13.52 6.80 -9.77
N PHE A 42 -13.15 6.12 -8.68
CA PHE A 42 -11.92 6.40 -7.94
C PHE A 42 -11.29 5.13 -7.37
N GLY A 43 -9.96 5.07 -7.36
CA GLY A 43 -9.19 4.03 -6.73
C GLY A 43 -8.44 4.54 -5.50
N ILE A 44 -8.15 3.63 -4.57
CA ILE A 44 -7.18 3.87 -3.50
C ILE A 44 -5.90 3.11 -3.84
N VAL A 45 -4.84 3.85 -4.09
CA VAL A 45 -3.49 3.31 -4.24
C VAL A 45 -2.90 3.11 -2.86
N ARG A 46 -2.73 1.85 -2.44
CA ARG A 46 -2.07 1.47 -1.20
C ARG A 46 -0.63 1.11 -1.53
N MET A 47 0.33 1.79 -0.91
CA MET A 47 1.74 1.51 -1.17
C MET A 47 2.59 1.50 0.09
N ILE A 48 3.62 0.67 0.05
CA ILE A 48 4.77 0.72 0.95
C ILE A 48 5.93 1.31 0.16
N VAL A 49 6.58 2.33 0.70
CA VAL A 49 7.76 2.97 0.12
C VAL A 49 8.95 2.81 1.04
N ASP A 50 10.14 3.10 0.53
CA ASP A 50 11.40 3.09 1.29
C ASP A 50 11.52 4.25 2.29
N ASP A 51 11.08 5.45 1.93
CA ASP A 51 11.02 6.63 2.81
C ASP A 51 9.61 7.24 2.88
N ILE A 52 8.93 6.96 3.98
CA ILE A 52 7.56 7.45 4.23
C ILE A 52 7.52 8.96 4.45
N TYR A 53 8.54 9.54 5.09
CA TYR A 53 8.54 10.97 5.39
C TYR A 53 8.73 11.78 4.11
N HIS A 54 9.71 11.40 3.30
CA HIS A 54 9.98 12.02 2.00
C HIS A 54 8.77 11.88 1.07
N ALA A 55 8.25 10.66 0.91
CA ALA A 55 7.07 10.43 0.07
C ALA A 55 5.85 11.24 0.53
N SER A 56 5.56 11.30 1.83
CA SER A 56 4.43 12.09 2.35
C SER A 56 4.59 13.60 2.12
N THR A 57 5.82 14.10 2.12
CA THR A 57 6.11 15.51 1.83
C THR A 57 5.86 15.81 0.36
N VAL A 58 6.45 15.02 -0.54
CA VAL A 58 6.27 15.16 -2.00
C VAL A 58 4.80 15.06 -2.39
N LEU A 59 4.08 14.06 -1.88
CA LEU A 59 2.66 13.89 -2.20
C LEU A 59 1.81 15.08 -1.74
N ARG A 60 2.15 15.70 -0.60
CA ARG A 60 1.47 16.90 -0.12
C ARG A 60 1.76 18.10 -1.01
N GLU A 61 3.00 18.27 -1.43
CA GLU A 61 3.43 19.37 -2.31
C GLU A 61 2.79 19.29 -3.70
N GLU A 62 2.64 18.07 -4.23
CA GLU A 62 1.96 17.79 -5.50
C GLU A 62 0.42 17.79 -5.40
N GLY A 63 -0.13 18.04 -4.20
CA GLY A 63 -1.58 18.18 -3.99
C GLY A 63 -2.36 16.87 -3.90
N TYR A 64 -1.70 15.74 -3.69
CA TYR A 64 -2.39 14.46 -3.47
C TYR A 64 -3.09 14.41 -2.11
N VAL A 65 -4.29 13.82 -2.10
CA VAL A 65 -5.00 13.46 -0.87
C VAL A 65 -4.59 12.05 -0.48
N PHE A 66 -4.01 11.90 0.71
CA PHE A 66 -3.57 10.60 1.20
C PHE A 66 -3.72 10.46 2.72
N SER A 67 -3.71 9.21 3.18
CA SER A 67 -3.62 8.86 4.59
C SER A 67 -2.47 7.89 4.83
N ILE A 68 -1.99 7.83 6.09
CA ILE A 68 -0.94 6.90 6.50
C ILE A 68 -1.53 5.94 7.53
N THR A 69 -1.45 4.65 7.26
CA THR A 69 -1.99 3.59 8.12
C THR A 69 -0.87 2.63 8.52
N LYS A 70 -0.92 2.16 9.77
CA LYS A 70 -0.01 1.14 10.27
C LYS A 70 -0.52 -0.24 9.84
N VAL A 71 0.30 -1.01 9.13
CA VAL A 71 -0.03 -2.37 8.65
C VAL A 71 1.00 -3.38 9.14
N LEU A 72 0.63 -4.66 9.17
CA LEU A 72 1.52 -5.74 9.59
C LEU A 72 2.23 -6.34 8.37
N ALA A 73 3.56 -6.26 8.34
CA ALA A 73 4.36 -6.99 7.37
C ALA A 73 4.74 -8.36 7.95
N VAL A 74 4.39 -9.41 7.21
CA VAL A 74 4.65 -10.81 7.58
C VAL A 74 5.39 -11.49 6.43
N ALA A 75 6.53 -12.10 6.73
CA ALA A 75 7.22 -12.97 5.78
C ALA A 75 6.52 -14.34 5.75
N ILE A 76 6.23 -14.83 4.55
CA ILE A 76 5.52 -16.08 4.33
C ILE A 76 6.47 -17.05 3.61
N PRO A 77 6.60 -18.31 4.07
CA PRO A 77 7.35 -19.32 3.33
C PRO A 77 6.79 -19.53 1.92
N ASP A 78 7.66 -19.58 0.92
CA ASP A 78 7.31 -19.82 -0.48
C ASP A 78 7.07 -21.32 -0.74
N GLU A 79 6.02 -21.84 -0.13
CA GLU A 79 5.57 -23.23 -0.28
C GLU A 79 4.04 -23.31 -0.14
N PRO A 80 3.38 -24.33 -0.73
CA PRO A 80 1.96 -24.56 -0.53
C PRO A 80 1.58 -24.59 0.96
N GLY A 81 0.61 -23.76 1.34
CA GLY A 81 0.13 -23.66 2.73
C GLY A 81 0.91 -22.67 3.62
N GLY A 82 1.96 -22.01 3.11
CA GLY A 82 2.70 -20.97 3.83
C GLY A 82 1.79 -19.90 4.43
N LEU A 83 0.96 -19.27 3.59
CA LEU A 83 -0.02 -18.27 4.03
C LEU A 83 -1.10 -18.88 4.94
N SER A 84 -1.59 -20.08 4.64
CA SER A 84 -2.64 -20.75 5.42
C SER A 84 -2.26 -20.91 6.90
N ARG A 85 -0.98 -21.25 7.18
CA ARG A 85 -0.47 -21.33 8.55
C ARG A 85 -0.53 -19.99 9.27
N VAL A 86 -0.15 -18.90 8.60
CA VAL A 86 -0.19 -17.54 9.17
C VAL A 86 -1.64 -17.11 9.47
N ILE A 87 -2.54 -17.26 8.50
CA ILE A 87 -3.95 -16.85 8.65
C ILE A 87 -4.66 -17.66 9.74
N ARG A 88 -4.36 -18.96 9.85
CA ARG A 88 -4.92 -19.82 10.91
C ARG A 88 -4.55 -19.31 12.31
N VAL A 89 -3.29 -18.92 12.55
CA VAL A 89 -2.88 -18.35 13.84
C VAL A 89 -3.67 -17.09 14.16
N LEU A 90 -3.90 -16.21 13.18
CA LEU A 90 -4.71 -15.00 13.38
C LEU A 90 -6.17 -15.36 13.71
N GLY A 91 -6.78 -16.27 12.96
CA GLY A 91 -8.16 -16.72 13.16
C GLY A 91 -8.39 -17.40 14.52
N GLU A 92 -7.47 -18.27 14.95
CA GLU A 92 -7.50 -18.93 16.26
C GLU A 92 -7.42 -17.92 17.43
N ASN A 93 -6.83 -16.76 17.19
CA ASN A 93 -6.73 -15.65 18.15
C ASN A 93 -7.77 -14.55 17.92
N GLN A 94 -8.82 -14.82 17.12
CA GLN A 94 -9.92 -13.88 16.82
C GLN A 94 -9.45 -12.56 16.20
N VAL A 95 -8.36 -12.58 15.43
CA VAL A 95 -7.86 -11.43 14.68
C VAL A 95 -8.33 -11.53 13.23
N ASN A 96 -9.23 -10.63 12.83
CA ASN A 96 -9.70 -10.56 11.45
C ASN A 96 -8.67 -9.88 10.54
N VAL A 97 -8.61 -10.30 9.27
CA VAL A 97 -7.80 -9.66 8.23
C VAL A 97 -8.74 -8.84 7.34
N GLU A 98 -8.71 -7.52 7.48
CA GLU A 98 -9.56 -6.61 6.69
C GLU A 98 -9.14 -6.56 5.21
N TYR A 99 -7.83 -6.61 4.97
CA TYR A 99 -7.23 -6.66 3.64
C TYR A 99 -5.80 -7.17 3.75
N MET A 100 -5.29 -7.71 2.65
CA MET A 100 -3.89 -8.10 2.48
C MET A 100 -3.51 -8.02 0.99
N TYR A 101 -2.22 -7.92 0.71
CA TYR A 101 -1.63 -7.97 -0.62
C TYR A 101 -0.23 -8.58 -0.54
#